data_AF-A0A484X4E2-F1
#
_entry.id   AF-A0A484X4E2-F1
#
_cell.length_a   1.000
_cell.length_b   1.000
_cell.length_c   1.000
_cell.angle_alpha   90.00
_cell.angle_beta   90.00
_cell.angle_gamma   90.00
#
_symmetry.space_group_name_H-M   'P 1'
#
loop_
_entity.id
_entity.type
_entity.pdbx_description
1 polymer ?
#
loop_
_entity_poly.entity_id
_entity_poly.type
_entity_poly.pdbx_seq_one_letter_code
_entity_poly.pdbx_strand_id
1 'polypeptide(L)'
;MSFWKVAAAQYEPRKTSLTEQVAHHLEFVRAAARQQCQLLVFPSLSLLGCDYSRRALPAPPDLSLLDPLCYAATTWRMTIIAGLPVEYNDRFIRGIAVFAPWRKNARDLPSELWCMSGPSFQNHHGGR
;
A
#
# COMPACT_ATOMS: atom_id res chain seq x y z
N MET A 1 -20.61 11.76 16.28
CA MET A 1 -19.98 10.71 15.44
C MET A 1 -19.00 11.39 14.50
N SER A 2 -17.71 11.08 14.55
CA SER A 2 -16.78 11.54 13.50
C SER A 2 -17.03 10.70 12.25
N PHE A 3 -17.36 11.34 11.13
CA PHE A 3 -17.53 10.65 9.86
C PHE A 3 -16.15 10.39 9.25
N TRP A 4 -15.85 9.12 8.99
CA TRP A 4 -14.65 8.70 8.25
C TRP A 4 -15.00 8.55 6.77
N LYS A 5 -14.25 9.22 5.90
CA LYS A 5 -14.27 9.07 4.45
C LYS A 5 -13.12 8.17 4.02
N VAL A 6 -13.46 7.12 3.31
CA VAL A 6 -12.51 6.15 2.77
C VAL A 6 -12.54 6.24 1.25
N ALA A 7 -11.37 6.17 0.62
CA ALA A 7 -11.21 6.04 -0.82
C ALA A 7 -10.50 4.72 -1.16
N ALA A 8 -10.85 4.14 -2.30
CA ALA A 8 -10.16 3.01 -2.88
C ALA A 8 -9.69 3.39 -4.28
N ALA A 9 -8.41 3.22 -4.57
CA ALA A 9 -7.86 3.44 -5.90
C ALA A 9 -8.12 2.20 -6.77
N GLN A 10 -8.56 2.43 -8.01
CA GLN A 10 -8.73 1.38 -9.01
C GLN A 10 -8.20 1.90 -10.36
N TYR A 11 -7.33 1.12 -10.98
CA TYR A 11 -6.68 1.43 -12.25
C TYR A 11 -6.09 0.15 -12.85
N GLU A 12 -5.75 0.19 -14.14
CA GLU A 12 -5.13 -0.94 -14.85
C GLU A 12 -3.67 -1.17 -14.41
N PRO A 13 -3.19 -2.42 -14.38
CA PRO A 13 -1.78 -2.72 -14.13
C PRO A 13 -0.83 -1.93 -15.06
N ARG A 14 0.26 -1.38 -14.49
CA ARG A 14 1.22 -0.55 -15.23
C ARG A 14 2.62 -1.15 -15.13
N LYS A 15 3.32 -1.30 -16.26
CA LYS A 15 4.72 -1.76 -16.29
C LYS A 15 5.67 -0.56 -16.33
N THR A 16 5.85 0.09 -15.19
CA THR A 16 6.71 1.28 -15.05
C THR A 16 7.69 1.12 -13.89
N SER A 17 8.67 2.01 -13.79
CA SER A 17 9.60 2.06 -12.66
C SER A 17 8.87 2.33 -11.35
N LEU A 18 9.48 1.99 -10.22
CA LEU A 18 8.92 2.27 -8.88
C LEU A 18 8.64 3.76 -8.68
N THR A 19 9.54 4.64 -9.14
CA THR A 19 9.36 6.09 -9.04
C THR A 19 8.10 6.54 -9.76
N GLU A 20 7.82 5.99 -10.95
CA GLU A 20 6.59 6.26 -11.69
C GLU A 20 5.35 5.67 -10.99
N GLN A 21 5.45 4.50 -10.37
CA GLN A 21 4.36 3.94 -9.55
C GLN A 21 4.05 4.84 -8.35
N VAL A 22 5.07 5.31 -7.64
CA VAL A 22 4.92 6.25 -6.51
C VAL A 22 4.29 7.57 -6.97
N ALA A 23 4.77 8.13 -8.09
CA ALA A 23 4.18 9.33 -8.68
C ALA A 23 2.69 9.13 -8.98
N HIS A 24 2.31 7.98 -9.54
CA HIS A 24 0.91 7.66 -9.80
C HIS A 24 0.07 7.51 -8.52
N HIS A 25 0.62 6.90 -7.46
CA HIS A 25 -0.07 6.84 -6.17
C HIS A 25 -0.33 8.24 -5.61
N LEU A 26 0.63 9.16 -5.78
CA LEU A 26 0.47 10.55 -5.33
C LEU A 26 -0.65 11.29 -6.06
N GLU A 27 -0.99 10.93 -7.30
CA GLU A 27 -2.15 11.48 -8.00
C GLU A 27 -3.46 11.09 -7.30
N PHE A 28 -3.62 9.82 -6.93
CA PHE A 28 -4.77 9.35 -6.15
C PHE A 28 -4.80 9.97 -4.75
N VAL A 29 -3.65 10.13 -4.09
CA VAL A 29 -3.57 10.80 -2.78
C VAL A 29 -4.07 12.23 -2.89
N ARG A 30 -3.65 12.98 -3.92
CA ARG A 30 -4.16 14.34 -4.18
C ARG A 30 -5.67 14.35 -4.40
N ALA A 31 -6.20 13.41 -5.18
CA ALA A 31 -7.64 13.30 -5.41
C ALA A 31 -8.42 12.99 -4.11
N ALA A 32 -7.95 12.04 -3.31
CA ALA A 32 -8.54 11.67 -2.03
C ALA A 32 -8.45 12.82 -1.00
N ALA A 33 -7.35 13.58 -1.00
CA ALA A 33 -7.17 14.73 -0.14
C ALA A 33 -8.18 15.85 -0.45
N ARG A 34 -8.47 16.09 -1.74
CA ARG A 34 -9.53 17.04 -2.16
C ARG A 34 -10.91 16.65 -1.65
N GLN A 35 -11.15 15.36 -1.44
CA GLN A 35 -12.39 14.84 -0.86
C GLN A 35 -12.35 14.73 0.68
N GLN A 36 -11.22 15.11 1.30
CA GLN A 36 -10.97 15.00 2.74
C GLN A 36 -11.08 13.56 3.26
N CYS A 37 -10.57 12.59 2.49
CA CYS A 37 -10.48 11.20 2.92
C CYS A 37 -9.45 11.02 4.04
N GLN A 38 -9.77 10.18 5.03
CA GLN A 38 -8.86 9.80 6.11
C GLN A 38 -8.09 8.51 5.79
N LEU A 39 -8.59 7.69 4.87
CA LEU A 39 -7.99 6.43 4.47
C LEU A 39 -8.06 6.28 2.95
N LEU A 40 -6.93 5.92 2.34
CA LEU A 40 -6.83 5.55 0.92
C LEU A 40 -6.18 4.18 0.79
N VAL A 41 -6.89 3.24 0.14
CA VAL A 41 -6.42 1.88 -0.09
C VAL A 41 -6.14 1.66 -1.58
N PHE A 42 -4.97 1.10 -1.89
CA PHE A 42 -4.57 0.70 -3.24
C PHE A 42 -4.68 -0.81 -3.44
N PRO A 43 -4.71 -1.28 -4.71
CA PRO A 43 -4.71 -2.71 -5.02
C PRO A 43 -3.47 -3.46 -4.49
N SER A 44 -3.54 -4.79 -4.45
CA SER A 44 -2.35 -5.60 -4.12
C SER A 44 -1.25 -5.42 -5.16
N LEU A 45 0.01 -5.44 -4.71
CA LEU A 45 1.21 -5.18 -5.52
C LEU A 45 1.18 -3.84 -6.28
N SER A 46 0.41 -2.86 -5.81
CA SER A 46 0.29 -1.56 -6.46
C SER A 46 1.62 -0.86 -6.69
N LEU A 47 2.59 -0.99 -5.77
CA LEU A 47 3.93 -0.41 -5.91
C LEU A 47 4.82 -1.18 -6.90
N LEU A 48 4.41 -2.37 -7.35
CA LEU A 48 5.06 -3.16 -8.40
C LEU A 48 4.23 -3.19 -9.68
N GLY A 49 3.24 -2.30 -9.78
CA GLY A 49 2.41 -2.19 -10.98
C GLY A 49 1.34 -3.26 -11.12
N CYS A 50 0.97 -3.95 -10.03
CA CYS A 50 -0.03 -5.02 -10.03
C CYS A 50 0.36 -6.20 -10.95
N ASP A 51 1.66 -6.50 -11.08
CA ASP A 51 2.13 -7.63 -11.87
C ASP A 51 1.96 -8.95 -11.11
N TYR A 52 0.94 -9.72 -11.49
CA TYR A 52 0.67 -11.06 -10.96
C TYR A 52 1.25 -12.19 -11.82
N SER A 53 1.95 -11.88 -12.92
CA SER A 53 2.45 -12.89 -13.84
C SER A 53 3.63 -13.69 -13.28
N ARG A 54 4.36 -13.13 -12.30
CA ARG A 54 5.53 -13.77 -11.70
C ARG A 54 5.13 -14.74 -10.60
N ARG A 55 5.63 -15.98 -10.70
CA ARG A 55 5.47 -17.01 -9.68
C ARG A 55 6.22 -16.69 -8.39
N ALA A 56 7.39 -16.04 -8.50
CA ALA A 56 8.18 -15.56 -7.38
C ALA A 56 8.20 -14.03 -7.38
N LEU A 57 7.91 -13.42 -6.24
CA LEU A 57 7.97 -11.97 -6.10
C LEU A 57 9.43 -11.52 -5.98
N PRO A 58 9.79 -10.34 -6.51
CA PRO A 58 11.10 -9.76 -6.29
C PRO A 58 11.23 -9.30 -4.83
N ALA A 59 12.47 -9.00 -4.43
CA ALA A 59 12.74 -8.37 -3.14
C ALA A 59 11.96 -7.03 -3.01
N PRO A 60 11.59 -6.65 -1.78
CA PRO A 60 10.99 -5.34 -1.53
C PRO A 60 11.90 -4.22 -2.05
N PRO A 61 11.31 -3.12 -2.56
CA PRO A 61 12.09 -1.98 -2.99
C PRO A 61 12.78 -1.30 -1.80
N ASP A 62 13.81 -0.50 -2.07
CA ASP A 62 14.38 0.40 -1.06
C ASP A 62 13.28 1.29 -0.50
N LEU A 63 13.08 1.21 0.82
CA LEU A 63 12.06 1.95 1.54
C LEU A 63 12.24 3.47 1.43
N SER A 64 13.45 3.96 1.16
CA SER A 64 13.70 5.39 0.93
C SER A 64 12.91 5.94 -0.26
N LEU A 65 12.65 5.11 -1.27
CA LEU A 65 11.86 5.49 -2.45
C LEU A 65 10.36 5.65 -2.11
N LEU A 66 9.93 5.25 -0.92
CA LEU A 66 8.57 5.38 -0.41
C LEU A 66 8.38 6.61 0.49
N ASP A 67 9.45 7.34 0.82
CA ASP A 67 9.37 8.57 1.62
C ASP A 67 8.37 9.62 1.06
N PRO A 68 8.16 9.77 -0.27
CA PRO A 68 7.11 10.65 -0.79
C PRO A 68 5.70 10.28 -0.30
N LEU A 69 5.41 8.99 -0.09
CA LEU A 69 4.13 8.52 0.45
C LEU A 69 4.02 8.77 1.96
N CYS A 70 5.12 8.61 2.72
CA CYS A 70 5.18 9.01 4.12
C CYS A 70 4.90 10.51 4.30
N TYR A 71 5.56 11.33 3.48
CA TYR A 71 5.38 12.77 3.48
C TYR A 71 3.94 13.16 3.12
N ALA A 72 3.36 12.51 2.11
CA ALA A 72 1.97 12.77 1.71
C ALA A 72 0.97 12.34 2.80
N ALA A 73 1.15 11.18 3.44
CA ALA A 73 0.32 10.72 4.56
C ALA A 73 0.31 11.75 5.71
N THR A 74 1.49 12.24 6.08
CA THR A 74 1.65 13.27 7.12
C THR A 74 1.00 14.59 6.71
N THR A 75 1.30 15.07 5.50
CA THR A 75 0.81 16.34 4.96
C THR A 75 -0.72 16.39 4.92
N TRP A 76 -1.35 15.32 4.46
CA TRP A 76 -2.81 15.27 4.27
C TRP A 76 -3.55 14.68 5.46
N ARG A 77 -2.85 14.31 6.54
CA ARG A 77 -3.41 13.60 7.71
C ARG A 77 -4.24 12.36 7.29
N MET A 78 -3.70 11.60 6.34
CA MET A 78 -4.36 10.47 5.70
C MET A 78 -3.54 9.20 5.92
N THR A 79 -4.20 8.10 6.25
CA THR A 79 -3.58 6.77 6.21
C THR A 79 -3.61 6.26 4.78
N ILE A 80 -2.45 5.86 4.25
CA ILE A 80 -2.33 5.30 2.91
C ILE A 80 -1.91 3.83 3.03
N ILE A 81 -2.62 2.92 2.36
CA ILE A 81 -2.31 1.49 2.33
C ILE A 81 -1.99 1.09 0.90
N ALA A 82 -0.77 0.61 0.65
CA ALA A 82 -0.30 0.20 -0.68
C ALA A 82 0.27 -1.22 -0.67
N GLY A 83 0.14 -1.95 -1.77
CA GLY A 83 0.64 -3.31 -1.88
C GLY A 83 2.10 -3.40 -2.32
N LEU A 84 2.90 -4.22 -1.64
CA LEU A 84 4.29 -4.55 -1.98
C LEU A 84 4.67 -5.96 -1.49
N PRO A 85 5.72 -6.59 -2.04
CA PRO A 85 6.31 -7.78 -1.47
C PRO A 85 6.84 -7.53 -0.06
N VAL A 86 6.70 -8.52 0.80
CA VAL A 86 7.34 -8.59 2.11
C VAL A 86 8.04 -9.92 2.27
N GLU A 87 9.13 -9.94 3.04
CA GLU A 87 9.88 -11.16 3.32
C GLU A 87 9.20 -11.96 4.45
N TYR A 88 9.02 -13.26 4.22
CA TYR A 88 8.45 -14.20 5.17
C TYR A 88 9.00 -15.60 4.92
N ASN A 89 9.67 -16.20 5.92
CA ASN A 89 10.30 -17.53 5.82
C ASN A 89 11.18 -17.68 4.55
N ASP A 90 12.13 -16.75 4.35
CA ASP A 90 13.06 -16.72 3.20
C ASP A 90 12.36 -16.65 1.82
N ARG A 91 11.11 -16.18 1.79
CA ARG A 91 10.31 -16.00 0.57
C ARG A 91 9.64 -14.64 0.56
N PHE A 92 9.49 -14.09 -0.64
CA PHE A 92 8.71 -12.87 -0.82
C PHE A 92 7.24 -13.21 -1.07
N ILE A 93 6.37 -12.74 -0.18
CA ILE A 93 4.92 -12.89 -0.25
C ILE A 93 4.25 -11.54 -0.51
N ARG A 94 3.00 -11.56 -0.97
CA ARG A 94 2.21 -10.32 -1.12
C ARG A 94 1.92 -9.75 0.27
N GLY A 95 2.32 -8.51 0.50
CA GLY A 95 2.06 -7.78 1.73
C GLY A 95 1.55 -6.36 1.47
N ILE A 96 1.53 -5.56 2.53
CA ILE A 96 1.04 -4.19 2.52
C ILE A 96 2.02 -3.26 3.25
N ALA A 97 2.17 -2.04 2.75
CA ALA A 97 2.79 -0.92 3.43
C ALA A 97 1.70 0.00 3.92
N VAL A 98 1.81 0.41 5.18
CA VAL A 98 0.87 1.34 5.83
C VAL A 98 1.62 2.63 6.16
N PHE A 99 1.26 3.71 5.48
CA PHE A 99 1.78 5.04 5.73
C PHE A 99 0.80 5.79 6.62
N ALA A 100 1.14 5.92 7.90
CA ALA A 100 0.30 6.58 8.89
C ALA A 100 0.66 8.07 9.04
N PRO A 101 -0.31 8.96 9.28
CA PRO A 101 -0.09 10.41 9.30
C PRO A 101 0.77 10.92 10.48
N TRP A 102 1.05 10.07 11.46
CA TRP A 102 1.92 10.39 12.60
C TRP A 102 3.34 9.81 12.47
N ARG A 103 3.66 9.07 11.40
CA ARG A 103 5.01 8.54 11.17
C ARG A 103 5.76 9.40 10.16
N LYS A 104 6.98 9.81 10.50
CA LYS A 104 7.75 10.76 9.70
C LYS A 104 8.51 10.10 8.56
N ASN A 105 9.00 8.87 8.72
CA ASN A 105 9.82 8.19 7.70
C ASN A 105 9.37 6.75 7.44
N ALA A 106 9.66 6.23 6.25
CA ALA A 106 9.43 4.81 5.92
C ALA A 106 10.32 3.88 6.75
N ARG A 107 11.48 4.38 7.19
CA ARG A 107 12.43 3.67 8.07
C ARG A 107 11.92 3.47 9.49
N ASP A 108 10.92 4.26 9.90
CA ASP A 108 10.28 4.12 11.20
C ASP A 108 9.15 3.08 11.15
N LEU A 109 8.90 2.44 10.00
CA LEU A 109 8.06 1.25 9.94
C LEU A 109 8.78 0.14 10.73
N PRO A 110 8.08 -0.61 11.60
CA PRO A 110 8.72 -1.74 12.26
C PRO A 110 9.26 -2.67 11.16
N SER A 111 10.37 -3.38 11.42
CA SER A 111 10.84 -4.48 10.57
C SER A 111 9.71 -5.49 10.26
N GLU A 112 8.69 -5.52 11.11
CA GLU A 112 7.36 -6.10 10.89
C GLU A 112 6.45 -5.13 10.13
N LEU A 113 6.73 -4.87 8.85
CA LEU A 113 5.81 -4.25 7.90
C LEU A 113 4.58 -5.17 7.78
N TRP A 114 3.66 -5.07 8.75
CA TRP A 114 2.44 -5.86 8.96
C TRP A 114 2.38 -7.13 8.10
N CYS A 115 3.14 -8.16 8.51
CA CYS A 115 2.88 -9.54 8.12
C CYS A 115 1.52 -9.93 8.68
N MET A 116 0.43 -9.45 8.07
CA MET A 116 -0.84 -10.15 8.12
C MET A 116 -0.80 -11.28 7.09
N SER A 117 0.13 -12.21 7.28
CA SER A 117 0.04 -13.55 6.70
C SER A 117 -0.90 -14.37 7.59
N GLY A 118 -2.20 -14.07 7.50
CA GLY A 118 -3.25 -14.87 8.12
C GLY A 118 -4.15 -15.48 7.04
N PRO A 119 -4.65 -16.73 7.20
CA PRO A 119 -5.66 -17.34 6.32
C PRO A 119 -7.03 -16.63 6.36
N SER A 120 -7.12 -15.44 6.95
CA SER A 120 -8.34 -14.73 7.35
C SER A 120 -9.12 -14.06 6.20
N PHE A 121 -8.71 -14.27 4.95
CA PHE A 121 -9.52 -13.97 3.76
C PHE A 121 -9.81 -15.25 2.96
N GLN A 122 -10.01 -16.38 3.63
CA GLN A 122 -10.90 -17.39 3.07
C GLN A 122 -12.32 -16.90 3.28
N ASN A 123 -12.98 -16.53 2.18
CA ASN A 123 -14.43 -16.41 2.12
C ASN A 123 -15.04 -17.61 2.85
N HIS A 124 -15.67 -17.39 4.00
CA HIS A 124 -16.79 -18.24 4.40
C HIS A 124 -17.90 -17.96 3.38
N HIS A 125 -17.79 -18.59 2.21
CA HIS A 125 -18.99 -18.96 1.48
C HIS A 125 -19.70 -19.96 2.38
N GLY A 126 -20.73 -19.45 3.08
CA GLY A 126 -21.74 -20.28 3.72
C GLY A 126 -22.31 -21.22 2.66
N GLY A 127 -21.89 -22.48 2.74
CA GLY A 127 -22.60 -23.61 2.18
C GLY A 127 -23.58 -24.09 3.24
N ARG A 128 -24.84 -24.22 2.81
CA ARG A 128 -25.99 -24.73 3.56
C ARG A 128 -25.75 -26.07 4.23
#